data_AF-A0A350IXN3-F1
#
_entry.id   AF-A0A350IXN3-F1
#
_cell.length_a   1.000
_cell.length_b   1.000
_cell.length_c   1.000
_cell.angle_alpha   90.00
_cell.angle_beta   90.00
_cell.angle_gamma   90.00
#
_symmetry.space_group_name_H-M   'P 1'
#
loop_
_entity.id
_entity.type
_entity.pdbx_description
1 polymer ?
#
loop_
_entity_poly.entity_id
_entity_poly.type
_entity_poly.pdbx_seq_one_letter_code
_entity_poly.pdbx_strand_id
1 'polypeptide(L)' 'MTAVQVIIRDVVYILCFILSMQAMQALNYEKLLKKGHVRQAQVLYFLLVMALAWLSGSFVLTFLNF' A
#
# COMPACT_ATOMS: atom_id res chain seq x y z
N MET A 1 -18.65 -14.62 -11.71
CA MET A 1 -18.32 -13.49 -10.82
C MET A 1 -19.47 -12.51 -10.87
N THR A 2 -20.18 -12.30 -9.76
CA THR A 2 -21.27 -11.32 -9.71
C THR A 2 -20.70 -9.91 -9.61
N ALA A 3 -21.39 -8.91 -10.18
CA ALA A 3 -20.95 -7.50 -10.18
C ALA A 3 -20.63 -6.96 -8.77
N VAL A 4 -21.30 -7.51 -7.75
CA VAL A 4 -21.09 -7.19 -6.33
C VAL A 4 -19.67 -7.54 -5.86
N GLN A 5 -19.09 -8.65 -6.32
CA GLN A 5 -17.72 -9.04 -5.92
C GLN A 5 -16.67 -8.05 -6.45
N VAL A 6 -16.89 -7.53 -7.66
CA VAL A 6 -15.99 -6.58 -8.31
C VAL A 6 -15.99 -5.25 -7.55
N ILE A 7 -17.17 -4.75 -7.18
CA ILE A 7 -17.33 -3.50 -6.43
C ILE A 7 -16.64 -3.59 -5.06
N ILE A 8 -16.84 -4.70 -4.33
CA ILE A 8 -16.20 -4.91 -3.03
C ILE A 8 -14.68 -4.92 -3.19
N ARG A 9 -14.17 -5.58 -4.23
CA ARG A 9 -12.75 -5.66 -4.50
C ARG A 9 -12.13 -4.29 -4.80
N ASP A 10 -12.77 -3.47 -5.63
CA ASP A 10 -12.29 -2.11 -5.92
C ASP A 10 -12.27 -1.23 -4.65
N VAL A 11 -13.31 -1.28 -3.82
CA VAL A 11 -13.38 -0.51 -2.57
C VAL A 11 -12.27 -0.92 -1.60
N VAL A 12 -12.00 -2.22 -1.47
CA VAL A 12 -10.92 -2.74 -0.63
C VAL A 12 -9.56 -2.24 -1.08
N TYR A 13 -9.27 -2.28 -2.39
CA TYR A 13 -8.00 -1.75 -2.90
C TYR A 13 -7.83 -0.26 -2.64
N ILE A 14 -8.91 0.54 -2.77
CA ILE A 14 -8.86 1.98 -2.49
C ILE A 14 -8.57 2.23 -1.00
N LEU A 15 -9.23 1.50 -0.09
CA LEU A 15 -8.98 1.63 1.35
C LEU A 15 -7.56 1.22 1.72
N CYS A 16 -7.07 0.10 1.17
CA CYS A 16 -5.71 -0.39 1.37
C CYS A 16 -4.64 0.58 0.82
N PHE A 17 -4.94 1.27 -0.28
CA PHE A 17 -4.09 2.32 -0.83
C PHE A 17 -3.98 3.52 0.12
N ILE A 18 -5.11 4.00 0.66
CA ILE A 18 -5.14 5.11 1.63
C ILE A 18 -4.38 4.74 2.91
N LEU A 19 -4.59 3.53 3.44
CA LEU A 19 -3.89 3.04 4.63
C LEU A 19 -2.38 2.90 4.40
N SER A 20 -1.96 2.40 3.23
CA SER A 20 -0.54 2.27 2.90
C SER A 20 0.14 3.64 2.76
N MET A 21 -0.57 4.63 2.20
CA MET A 21 -0.08 6.01 2.16
C MET A 21 0.07 6.61 3.57
N GLN A 22 -0.90 6.40 4.46
CA GLN A 22 -0.79 6.88 5.85
C GLN A 22 0.30 6.15 6.64
N ALA A 23 0.43 4.83 6.48
CA ALA A 23 1.46 4.04 7.12
C ALA A 23 2.86 4.52 6.74
N MET A 24 3.04 4.94 5.49
CA MET A 24 4.31 5.51 5.04
C MET A 24 4.53 6.94 5.53
N GLN A 25 3.50 7.78 5.65
CA GLN A 25 3.67 9.08 6.30
C GLN A 25 4.14 8.99 7.76
N ALA A 26 3.84 7.90 8.47
CA ALA A 26 4.33 7.65 9.82
C ALA A 26 5.83 7.27 9.88
N LEU A 27 6.44 6.88 8.75
CA LEU A 27 7.86 6.57 8.70
C LEU A 27 8.68 7.86 8.66
N ASN A 28 9.58 7.99 9.64
CA ASN A 28 10.48 9.14 9.72
C ASN A 28 11.66 8.94 8.74
N TYR A 29 11.44 9.35 7.49
CA TYR A 29 12.39 9.23 6.37
C TYR A 29 13.77 9.82 6.69
N GLU A 30 13.84 10.85 7.53
CA GLU A 30 15.09 11.49 7.93
C GLU A 30 15.98 10.60 8.82
N LYS A 31 15.38 9.69 9.60
CA LYS A 31 16.13 8.72 10.43
C LYS A 31 16.46 7.42 9.69
N LEU A 32 15.63 7.04 8.72
CA LEU A 32 15.78 5.77 7.98
C LEU A 32 16.70 5.88 6.75
N LEU A 33 16.83 7.07 6.16
CA LEU A 33 17.56 7.24 4.90
C LEU A 33 18.89 7.97 5.09
N LYS A 34 19.97 7.38 4.57
CA LYS A 34 21.29 8.01 4.51
C LYS A 34 21.25 9.30 3.69
N LYS A 35 21.75 10.40 4.29
CA LYS A 35 21.97 11.69 3.61
C LYS A 35 22.66 11.48 2.25
N GLY A 36 22.14 12.11 1.20
CA GLY A 36 22.68 12.07 -0.16
C GLY A 36 22.03 11.08 -1.12
N HIS A 37 21.20 10.13 -0.65
CA HIS A 37 20.56 9.12 -1.50
C HIS A 37 19.04 9.35 -1.68
N VAL A 38 18.63 10.61 -1.90
CA VAL A 38 17.22 11.02 -2.04
C VAL A 38 16.49 10.26 -3.16
N ARG A 39 17.20 9.92 -4.23
CA ARG A 39 16.62 9.19 -5.37
C ARG A 39 16.36 7.71 -5.06
N GLN A 40 17.26 7.05 -4.34
CA GLN A 40 17.06 5.67 -3.88
C GLN A 40 15.97 5.60 -2.81
N ALA A 41 15.92 6.60 -1.92
CA ALA A 41 14.87 6.77 -0.93
C ALA A 41 13.47 6.82 -1.56
N GLN A 42 13.28 7.65 -2.60
CA GLN A 42 11.99 7.77 -3.28
C GLN A 42 11.58 6.48 -4.00
N VAL A 43 12.53 5.79 -4.64
CA VAL A 43 12.25 4.49 -5.27
C VAL A 43 11.82 3.46 -4.23
N LEU A 44 12.53 3.40 -3.11
CA LEU A 44 12.21 2.49 -2.01
C LEU A 44 10.87 2.84 -1.36
N TYR A 45 10.53 4.14 -1.29
CA TYR A 45 9.22 4.62 -0.85
C TYR A 45 8.12 4.08 -1.78
N PHE A 46 8.22 4.35 -3.08
CA PHE A 46 7.22 3.91 -4.05
C PHE A 46 7.05 2.39 -4.06
N LEU A 47 8.17 1.66 -3.98
CA LEU A 47 8.17 0.20 -3.92
C LEU A 47 7.42 -0.32 -2.69
N LEU A 48 7.68 0.28 -1.52
CA LEU A 48 6.99 -0.08 -0.28
C LEU A 48 5.51 0.29 -0.33
N VAL A 49 5.10 1.44 -0.87
CA VAL A 49 3.68 1.80 -1.02
C VAL A 49 2.99 0.76 -1.89
N MET A 50 3.57 0.43 -3.04
CA MET A 50 2.98 -0.54 -3.97
C MET A 50 2.89 -1.93 -3.37
N ALA A 51 3.96 -2.39 -2.68
CA ALA A 51 3.97 -3.67 -2.01
C ALA A 51 2.95 -3.74 -0.87
N LEU A 52 2.87 -2.69 -0.03
CA LEU A 52 1.91 -2.62 1.08
C LEU A 52 0.47 -2.53 0.58
N ALA A 53 0.20 -1.73 -0.45
CA ALA A 53 -1.14 -1.60 -1.02
C ALA A 53 -1.62 -2.94 -1.61
N TRP A 54 -0.72 -3.64 -2.32
CA TRP A 54 -1.06 -4.96 -2.88
C TRP A 54 -1.20 -6.03 -1.80
N LEU A 55 -0.28 -6.08 -0.83
CA LEU A 55 -0.32 -7.06 0.26
C LEU A 55 -1.56 -6.87 1.14
N SER A 56 -1.86 -5.63 1.54
CA SER A 56 -3.05 -5.34 2.34
C SER A 56 -4.33 -5.58 1.55
N GLY A 57 -4.38 -5.18 0.27
CA GLY A 57 -5.54 -5.45 -0.59
C GLY A 57 -5.77 -6.95 -0.77
N SER A 58 -4.72 -7.72 -1.03
CA SER A 58 -4.77 -9.18 -1.16
C SER A 58 -5.16 -9.87 0.15
N PHE A 59 -4.65 -9.40 1.29
CA PHE A 59 -4.99 -9.93 2.62
C PHE A 59 -6.47 -9.74 2.95
N VAL A 60 -7.00 -8.54 2.71
CA VAL A 60 -8.42 -8.23 2.96
C VAL A 60 -9.33 -9.00 1.99
N LEU A 61 -8.94 -9.12 0.72
CA LEU A 61 -9.67 -9.94 -0.26
C LEU A 61 -9.71 -11.42 0.11
N THR A 62 -8.58 -11.96 0.57
CA THR A 62 -8.48 -13.34 1.06
C THR A 62 -9.40 -13.56 2.27
N PHE A 63 -9.46 -12.57 3.18
CA PHE A 63 -10.35 -12.62 4.34
C PHE A 63 -11.84 -12.57 3.96
N LEU A 64 -12.18 -11.89 2.86
CA LEU A 64 -13.53 -11.79 2.32
C LEU A 64 -13.95 -13.01 1.47
N ASN A 65 -13.12 -14.06 1.40
CA ASN A 65 -13.41 -15.32 0.71
C ASN A 65 -13.69 -15.14 -0.80
N PHE A 66 -12.91 -14.26 -1.48
CA PHE A 66 -12.92 -14.12 -2.94
C PHE A 66 -11.73 -14.79 -3.60
#